data_AF-E2B0F3-F1
#
_entry.id   AF-E2B0F3-F1
#
_cell.length_a   1.000
_cell.length_b   1.000
_cell.length_c   1.000
_cell.angle_alpha   90.00
_cell.angle_beta   90.00
_cell.angle_gamma   90.00
#
_symmetry.space_group_name_H-M   'P 1'
#
loop_
_entity.id
_entity.type
_entity.pdbx_description
1 polymer ?
#
loop_
_entity_poly.entity_id
_entity_poly.type
_entity_poly.pdbx_seq_one_letter_code
_entity_poly.pdbx_strand_id
1 'polypeptide(L)'
;YINIRVSAKNRNCDIYPPYESIIEAKQICYPSNMQISEHRCEIPLQNLLDHTALRILQIDKIKKLEENMDNFEILYKWGCDGSSGHSQY
;
A
#
# COMPACT_ATOMS: atom_id res chain seq x y z
N TYR A 1 -17.14 6.70 4.12
CA TYR A 1 -17.27 5.51 3.25
C TYR A 1 -18.58 4.76 3.49
N ILE A 2 -18.84 4.24 4.70
CA ILE A 2 -20.02 3.40 5.00
C ILE A 2 -21.34 4.06 4.55
N ASN A 3 -21.56 5.33 4.90
CA ASN A 3 -22.77 6.07 4.50
C ASN A 3 -22.92 6.22 2.98
N ILE A 4 -21.81 6.35 2.25
CA ILE A 4 -21.82 6.43 0.78
C ILE A 4 -22.29 5.10 0.19
N ARG A 5 -21.75 3.97 0.69
CA ARG A 5 -22.16 2.63 0.27
C ARG A 5 -23.64 2.36 0.57
N VAL A 6 -24.10 2.68 1.78
CA VAL A 6 -25.52 2.51 2.15
C VAL A 6 -26.42 3.34 1.24
N SER A 7 -26.05 4.61 0.98
CA SER A 7 -26.80 5.48 0.09
C SER A 7 -26.88 4.96 -1.36
N ALA A 8 -25.82 4.31 -1.87
CA ALA A 8 -25.83 3.67 -3.18
C ALA A 8 -26.73 2.43 -3.23
N LYS A 9 -26.66 1.58 -2.20
CA LYS A 9 -27.52 0.39 -2.08
C LYS A 9 -29.00 0.75 -2.01
N ASN A 10 -29.35 1.82 -1.29
CA ASN A 10 -30.73 2.33 -1.23
C ASN A 10 -31.27 2.80 -2.60
N ARG A 11 -30.38 3.07 -3.56
CA ARG A 11 -30.73 3.41 -4.95
C ARG A 11 -30.57 2.21 -5.90
N ASN A 12 -30.53 0.99 -5.37
CA ASN A 12 -30.30 -0.27 -6.12
C ASN A 12 -28.96 -0.31 -6.88
N CYS A 13 -27.92 0.35 -6.38
CA CYS A 13 -26.57 0.28 -6.94
C CYS A 13 -25.60 -0.41 -5.97
N ASP A 14 -25.06 -1.57 -6.34
CA ASP A 14 -24.03 -2.29 -5.56
C ASP A 14 -22.64 -2.17 -6.21
N ILE A 15 -22.08 -0.97 -6.14
CA ILE A 15 -20.81 -0.61 -6.79
C ILE A 15 -19.65 -0.43 -5.80
N TYR A 16 -19.93 -0.50 -4.50
CA TYR A 16 -18.94 -0.29 -3.45
C TYR A 16 -18.77 -1.55 -2.60
N PRO A 17 -17.55 -2.09 -2.46
CA PRO A 17 -17.32 -3.27 -1.64
C PRO A 17 -17.64 -3.00 -0.16
N PRO A 18 -17.89 -4.04 0.65
CA PRO A 18 -17.93 -3.92 2.10
C PRO A 18 -16.68 -3.23 2.68
N TYR A 19 -16.81 -2.64 3.86
CA TYR A 19 -15.67 -1.92 4.47
C TYR A 19 -14.57 -2.89 4.91
N GLU A 20 -14.96 -4.10 5.30
CA GLU A 20 -14.10 -5.22 5.67
C GLU A 20 -13.15 -5.57 4.53
N SER A 21 -13.66 -5.67 3.29
CA SER A 21 -12.82 -5.91 2.10
C SER A 21 -11.81 -4.79 1.85
N ILE A 22 -12.12 -3.54 2.24
CA ILE A 22 -11.15 -2.44 2.16
C ILE A 22 -10.08 -2.58 3.25
N ILE A 23 -10.46 -3.01 4.46
CA ILE A 23 -9.50 -3.26 5.54
C ILE A 23 -8.51 -4.35 5.10
N GLU A 24 -9.00 -5.46 4.57
CA GLU A 24 -8.18 -6.55 4.05
C GLU A 24 -7.26 -6.07 2.93
N ALA A 25 -7.79 -5.32 1.96
CA ALA A 25 -6.98 -4.75 0.89
C ALA A 25 -5.88 -3.81 1.41
N LYS A 26 -6.16 -3.00 2.44
CA LYS A 26 -5.17 -2.14 3.10
C LYS A 26 -4.10 -2.95 3.83
N GLN A 27 -4.48 -4.02 4.52
CA GLN A 27 -3.54 -4.88 5.24
C GLN A 27 -2.49 -5.48 4.30
N ILE A 28 -2.91 -5.90 3.10
CA ILE A 28 -1.98 -6.44 2.08
C ILE A 28 -0.99 -5.37 1.58
N CYS A 29 -1.27 -4.08 1.77
CA CYS A 29 -0.39 -2.97 1.39
C CYS A 29 0.58 -2.54 2.51
N TYR A 30 0.48 -3.12 3.70
CA TYR A 30 1.41 -2.77 4.78
C TYR A 30 2.63 -3.68 4.75
N PRO A 31 3.85 -3.11 4.74
CA PRO A 31 5.06 -3.90 4.82
C PRO A 31 5.25 -4.50 6.22
N SER A 32 5.97 -5.61 6.31
CA SER A 32 6.25 -6.29 7.57
C SER A 32 7.33 -5.57 8.40
N ASN A 33 7.39 -5.89 9.70
CA ASN A 33 8.44 -5.45 10.62
C ASN A 33 8.54 -3.93 10.88
N MET A 34 7.43 -3.20 10.74
CA MET A 34 7.36 -1.79 11.16
C MET A 34 7.57 -1.68 12.68
N GLN A 35 8.40 -0.73 13.10
CA GLN A 35 8.62 -0.38 14.50
C GLN A 35 7.94 0.96 14.77
N ILE A 36 6.93 0.97 15.62
CA ILE A 36 6.11 2.15 15.91
C ILE A 36 6.27 2.50 17.40
N SER A 37 6.53 3.77 17.66
CA SER A 37 6.61 4.35 19.00
C SER A 37 5.89 5.70 19.05
N GLU A 38 5.78 6.29 20.23
CA GLU A 38 5.12 7.59 20.42
C GLU A 38 5.78 8.74 19.64
N HIS A 39 7.09 8.63 19.37
CA HIS A 39 7.87 9.74 18.77
C HIS A 39 8.44 9.43 17.39
N ARG A 40 8.44 8.16 16.98
CA ARG A 40 8.95 7.76 15.66
C ARG A 40 8.29 6.50 15.14
N CYS A 41 8.33 6.35 13.82
CA CYS A 41 8.02 5.14 13.10
C CYS A 41 9.16 4.85 12.13
N GLU A 42 9.63 3.62 12.09
CA GLU A 42 10.71 3.18 11.21
C GLU A 42 10.43 1.78 10.65
N ILE A 43 11.06 1.48 9.52
CA ILE A 43 11.01 0.16 8.88
C ILE A 43 12.39 -0.18 8.33
N PRO A 44 12.85 -1.45 8.43
CA PRO A 44 14.06 -1.86 7.74
C PRO A 44 13.93 -1.61 6.24
N LEU A 45 14.95 -1.00 5.64
CA LEU A 45 14.93 -0.66 4.21
C LEU A 45 14.67 -1.89 3.34
N GLN A 46 15.29 -3.03 3.65
CA GLN A 46 15.08 -4.27 2.89
C GLN A 46 13.61 -4.71 2.88
N ASN A 47 12.92 -4.67 4.03
CA ASN A 47 11.50 -5.00 4.12
C ASN A 47 10.64 -4.08 3.24
N LEU A 48 10.98 -2.80 3.16
CA LEU A 48 10.30 -1.84 2.30
C LEU A 48 10.54 -2.14 0.82
N LEU A 49 11.78 -2.42 0.43
CA LEU A 49 12.15 -2.73 -0.95
C LEU A 49 11.52 -4.05 -1.42
N ASP A 50 11.58 -5.10 -0.60
CA ASP A 50 10.98 -6.40 -0.89
C ASP A 50 9.47 -6.29 -1.08
N HIS A 51 8.80 -5.59 -0.16
CA HIS A 51 7.36 -5.35 -0.26
C HIS A 51 7.02 -4.60 -1.55
N THR A 52 7.76 -3.54 -1.86
CA THR A 52 7.57 -2.73 -3.07
C THR A 52 7.76 -3.58 -4.33
N ALA A 53 8.83 -4.37 -4.42
CA ALA A 53 9.11 -5.24 -5.56
C ALA A 53 8.00 -6.29 -5.75
N LEU A 54 7.56 -6.95 -4.67
CA LEU A 54 6.45 -7.92 -4.73
C LEU A 54 5.16 -7.29 -5.22
N ARG A 55 4.81 -6.08 -4.75
CA ARG A 55 3.60 -5.37 -5.18
C ARG A 55 3.68 -4.94 -6.65
N ILE A 56 4.85 -4.54 -7.14
CA ILE A 56 5.07 -4.22 -8.56
C ILE A 56 4.86 -5.47 -9.41
N LEU A 57 5.47 -6.61 -9.03
CA LEU A 57 5.33 -7.87 -9.75
C LEU A 57 3.90 -8.42 -9.77
N GLN A 58 3.05 -7.99 -8.83
CA GLN A 58 1.63 -8.36 -8.83
C GLN A 58 0.79 -7.64 -9.90
N ILE A 59 1.29 -6.55 -10.49
CA ILE A 59 0.57 -5.79 -11.51
C ILE A 59 0.45 -6.64 -12.78
N ASP A 60 -0.78 -6.86 -13.25
CA ASP A 60 -1.08 -7.78 -14.36
C ASP A 60 -0.32 -7.45 -15.66
N LYS A 61 -0.01 -6.17 -15.90
CA LYS A 61 0.78 -5.75 -17.06
C LYS A 61 2.26 -6.17 -16.97
N ILE A 62 2.79 -6.30 -15.75
CA ILE A 62 4.18 -6.65 -15.46
C ILE A 62 4.36 -8.17 -15.47
N LYS A 63 3.38 -8.95 -15.02
CA LYS A 63 3.41 -10.42 -15.08
C LYS A 63 3.54 -11.01 -16.49
N LYS A 64 3.33 -10.21 -17.55
CA LYS A 64 3.54 -10.62 -18.94
C LYS A 64 5.00 -10.54 -19.39
N LEU A 65 5.92 -10.14 -18.50
CA LEU A 65 7.37 -10.24 -18.73
C LEU A 65 7.74 -11.71 -19.01
N GLU A 66 8.64 -11.91 -19.96
CA GLU A 66 8.90 -13.19 -20.62
C GLU A 66 9.21 -14.33 -19.63
N GLU A 67 8.67 -15.52 -19.90
CA GLU A 67 8.80 -16.73 -19.06
C GLU A 67 10.25 -17.19 -18.81
N ASN A 68 11.24 -16.56 -19.45
CA ASN A 68 12.66 -16.90 -19.41
C ASN A 68 13.55 -15.81 -18.77
N MET A 69 12.98 -14.84 -18.03
CA MET A 69 13.75 -13.84 -17.28
C MET A 69 13.98 -14.26 -15.82
N ASP A 70 15.22 -14.65 -15.52
CA ASP A 70 15.61 -15.09 -14.17
C ASP A 70 16.07 -13.95 -13.25
N ASN A 71 16.37 -12.78 -13.81
CA ASN A 71 16.94 -11.65 -13.07
C ASN A 71 16.24 -10.34 -13.42
N PHE A 72 15.95 -9.55 -12.39
CA PHE A 72 15.40 -8.21 -12.51
C PHE A 72 16.26 -7.23 -11.72
N GLU A 73 16.49 -6.06 -12.31
CA GLU A 73 17.12 -4.94 -11.64
C GLU A 73 16.09 -3.84 -11.43
N ILE A 74 16.03 -3.30 -10.21
CA ILE A 74 15.17 -2.16 -9.88
C ILE A 74 16.08 -1.04 -9.37
N LEU A 75 16.04 0.10 -10.06
CA LEU A 75 16.76 1.31 -9.66
C LEU A 75 15.85 2.18 -8.78
N TYR A 76 16.29 2.42 -7.54
CA TYR A 76 15.55 3.22 -6.57
C TYR A 76 16.17 4.60 -6.40
N LYS A 77 15.34 5.59 -6.03
CA LYS A 77 15.76 6.91 -5.57
C LYS A 77 15.17 7.14 -4.18
N TRP A 78 15.94 7.76 -3.28
CA TRP A 78 15.49 8.07 -1.92
C TRP A 78 15.99 9.45 -1.47
N GLY A 79 15.39 9.96 -0.39
CA GLY A 79 15.73 11.22 0.27
C GLY A 79 14.81 11.49 1.46
N CYS A 80 15.09 12.52 2.24
CA CYS A 80 14.25 12.98 3.35
C CYS A 80 14.20 14.52 3.40
N ASP A 81 13.11 15.06 3.95
CA ASP A 81 12.90 16.49 4.14
C ASP A 81 12.13 16.74 5.45
N GLY A 82 12.27 17.94 6.02
CA GLY A 82 11.58 18.35 7.25
C GLY A 82 10.53 19.43 6.97
N SER A 83 9.36 19.30 7.58
CA SER A 83 8.28 20.29 7.51
C SER A 83 7.97 20.92 8.88
N SER A 84 7.54 22.18 8.86
CA SER A 84 7.08 22.93 10.05
C SER A 84 5.58 23.25 9.98
N GLY A 85 4.99 23.71 11.09
CA GLY A 85 3.58 24.13 11.13
C GLY A 85 2.57 23.01 11.42
N HIS A 86 3.03 21.90 11.99
CA HIS A 86 2.18 20.81 12.43
C HIS A 86 1.39 21.19 13.71
N SER A 87 0.12 20.77 13.77
CA SER A 87 -0.71 20.94 14.96
C SER A 87 -0.10 20.25 16.16
N GLN A 88 -0.14 20.91 17.33
CA GLN A 88 0.18 20.29 18.59
C GLN A 88 -1.05 19.53 19.09
N TYR A 89 -0.82 18.28 19.49
CA TYR A 89 -1.85 17.40 20.05
C TYR A 89 -1.98 17.62 21.55
#